data_AF-A0A529JU91-F1
#
_entry.id   AF-A0A529JU91-F1
#
_cell.length_a   1.000
_cell.length_b   1.000
_cell.length_c   1.000
_cell.angle_alpha   90.00
_cell.angle_beta   90.00
_cell.angle_gamma   90.00
#
_symmetry.space_group_name_H-M   'P 1'
#
loop_
_entity.id
_entity.type
_entity.pdbx_description
1 polymer ?
#
loop_
_entity_poly.entity_id
_entity_poly.type
_entity_poly.pdbx_seq_one_letter_code
_entity_poly.pdbx_strand_id
1 'polypeptide(L)'
;AYTETHGLPQTPAELGRHTLIGYVPDLIVSPSLDYAAEFSADWRTSFAISSALGQAEAVRSGAGIGILHTFVARSMPELVAVDIVAPIRRAYWLVYHESVRPLRRVQIVASFITKAVERERGLFV
;
A
#
# COMPACT_ATOMS: atom_id res chain seq x y z
N ALA A 1 19.71 -1.47 -7.91
CA ALA A 1 19.40 -0.89 -9.23
C ALA A 1 18.84 0.55 -9.15
N TYR A 2 17.56 0.79 -8.82
CA TYR A 2 17.02 2.18 -8.86
C TYR A 2 17.76 3.14 -7.92
N THR A 3 17.99 2.72 -6.68
CA THR A 3 18.68 3.49 -5.63
C THR A 3 20.16 3.72 -5.94
N GLU A 4 20.82 2.80 -6.65
CA GLU A 4 22.21 2.98 -7.09
C GLU A 4 22.33 4.10 -8.11
N THR A 5 21.35 4.23 -9.01
CA THR A 5 21.37 5.24 -10.08
C THR A 5 20.86 6.60 -9.61
N HIS A 6 19.82 6.64 -8.77
CA HIS A 6 19.12 7.87 -8.42
C HIS A 6 19.30 8.31 -6.96
N GLY A 7 19.92 7.47 -6.12
CA GLY A 7 19.94 7.67 -4.67
C GLY A 7 18.57 7.47 -4.02
N LEU A 8 18.48 7.83 -2.74
CA LEU A 8 17.24 7.90 -1.97
C LEU A 8 16.93 9.36 -1.64
N PRO A 9 15.67 9.81 -1.76
CA PRO A 9 15.29 11.13 -1.30
C PRO A 9 15.50 11.22 0.21
N GLN A 10 16.00 12.35 0.68
CA GLN A 10 16.24 12.65 2.10
C GLN A 10 15.13 13.53 2.70
N THR A 11 14.31 14.15 1.85
CA THR A 11 13.18 15.00 2.25
C THR A 11 11.96 14.73 1.37
N PRO A 12 10.72 14.99 1.85
CA PRO A 12 9.51 14.85 1.03
C PRO A 12 9.53 15.70 -0.25
N ALA A 13 10.19 16.86 -0.22
CA ALA A 13 10.33 17.72 -1.39
C ALA A 13 11.19 17.09 -2.51
N GLU A 14 12.13 16.21 -2.16
CA GLU A 14 12.98 15.52 -3.13
C GLU A 14 12.23 14.43 -3.91
N LEU A 15 11.07 13.96 -3.44
CA LEU A 15 10.24 13.00 -4.17
C LEU A 15 9.90 13.46 -5.58
N GLY A 16 9.72 14.77 -5.80
CA GLY A 16 9.46 15.33 -7.12
C GLY A 16 10.60 15.15 -8.15
N ARG A 17 11.80 14.73 -7.70
CA ARG A 17 12.96 14.43 -8.55
C ARG A 17 13.07 12.95 -8.92
N HIS A 18 12.18 12.11 -8.36
CA HIS A 18 12.16 10.68 -8.59
C HIS A 18 10.98 10.28 -9.47
N THR A 19 11.08 9.11 -10.08
CA THR A 19 9.96 8.48 -10.78
C THR A 19 9.01 7.93 -9.73
N LEU A 20 7.81 8.50 -9.65
CA LEU A 20 6.81 8.11 -8.66
C LEU A 20 5.80 7.14 -9.26
N ILE A 21 5.68 5.98 -8.64
CA ILE A 21 4.75 4.90 -8.98
C ILE A 21 3.48 5.11 -8.15
N GLY A 22 2.35 5.30 -8.83
CA GLY A 22 1.08 5.63 -8.20
C GLY A 22 -0.08 4.85 -8.80
N TYR A 23 -1.29 5.14 -8.34
CA TYR A 23 -2.53 4.55 -8.88
C TYR A 23 -3.02 5.34 -10.08
N VAL A 24 -3.90 4.71 -10.85
CA VAL A 24 -4.74 5.42 -11.82
C VAL A 24 -5.81 6.20 -11.03
N PRO A 25 -5.81 7.54 -11.05
CA PRO A 25 -6.70 8.34 -10.20
C PRO A 25 -8.19 7.99 -10.38
N ASP A 26 -8.61 7.77 -11.62
CA ASP A 26 -9.99 7.45 -11.98
C ASP A 26 -10.50 6.12 -11.42
N LEU A 27 -9.59 5.25 -10.95
CA LEU A 27 -9.94 3.94 -10.38
C LEU A 27 -9.98 3.96 -8.85
N ILE A 28 -9.71 5.10 -8.22
CA ILE A 28 -9.84 5.24 -6.77
C ILE A 28 -11.32 5.34 -6.39
N VAL A 29 -11.82 4.35 -5.65
CA VAL A 29 -13.23 4.28 -5.24
C VAL A 29 -13.60 5.22 -4.08
N SER A 30 -12.61 5.76 -3.37
CA SER A 30 -12.82 6.68 -2.24
C SER A 30 -11.60 7.60 -2.03
N PRO A 31 -11.79 8.91 -1.76
CA PRO A 31 -10.70 9.82 -1.44
C PRO A 31 -9.83 9.36 -0.26
N SER A 32 -10.37 8.55 0.66
CA SER A 32 -9.62 7.98 1.79
C SER A 32 -8.51 6.98 1.38
N LEU A 33 -8.51 6.56 0.11
CA LEU A 33 -7.51 5.70 -0.52
C LEU A 33 -6.51 6.49 -1.39
N ASP A 34 -6.66 7.82 -1.49
CA ASP A 34 -5.74 8.71 -2.18
C ASP A 34 -4.62 9.14 -1.23
N TYR A 35 -3.62 8.28 -1.07
CA TYR A 35 -2.54 8.45 -0.08
C TYR A 35 -1.45 9.44 -0.49
N ALA A 36 -1.36 9.78 -1.78
CA ALA A 36 -0.26 10.57 -2.34
C ALA A 36 -0.03 11.89 -1.58
N ALA A 37 -1.11 12.62 -1.30
CA ALA A 37 -1.07 13.91 -0.62
C ALA A 37 -0.64 13.82 0.86
N GLU A 38 -0.78 12.66 1.50
CA GLU A 38 -0.27 12.44 2.87
C GLU A 38 1.26 12.30 2.89
N PHE A 39 1.88 11.90 1.77
CA PHE A 39 3.33 11.79 1.63
C PHE A 39 3.98 13.07 1.12
N SER A 40 3.37 13.73 0.14
CA SER A 40 3.83 15.01 -0.37
C SER A 40 2.67 15.75 -1.04
N ALA A 41 2.51 17.03 -0.70
CA ALA A 41 1.53 17.90 -1.37
C ALA A 41 1.83 18.05 -2.88
N ASP A 42 3.09 17.85 -3.28
CA ASP A 42 3.55 17.95 -4.65
C ASP A 42 3.73 16.57 -5.33
N TRP A 43 3.12 15.51 -4.77
CA TRP A 43 3.20 14.17 -5.36
C TRP A 43 2.64 14.16 -6.79
N ARG A 44 3.49 13.77 -7.75
CA ARG A 44 3.10 13.63 -9.17
C ARG A 44 3.46 12.25 -9.67
N THR A 45 2.45 11.41 -9.82
CA THR A 45 2.60 10.06 -10.38
C THR A 45 3.17 10.11 -11.79
N SER A 46 4.34 9.52 -12.01
CA SER A 46 4.97 9.39 -13.32
C SER A 46 4.52 8.12 -14.05
N PHE A 47 4.23 7.06 -13.30
CA PHE A 47 3.75 5.79 -13.81
C PHE A 47 2.59 5.27 -12.96
N ALA A 48 1.42 5.14 -13.58
CA ALA A 48 0.17 4.78 -12.90
C ALA A 48 -0.21 3.32 -13.17
N ILE A 49 -0.55 2.58 -12.12
CA ILE A 49 -0.93 1.16 -12.19
C ILE A 49 -2.23 0.94 -11.40
N SER A 50 -3.15 0.16 -11.94
CA SER A 50 -4.49 -0.07 -11.36
C SER A 50 -4.55 -1.10 -10.23
N SER A 51 -3.44 -1.77 -9.93
CA SER A 51 -3.34 -2.84 -8.93
C SER A 51 -2.21 -2.55 -7.94
N ALA A 52 -2.52 -2.69 -6.64
CA ALA A 52 -1.54 -2.56 -5.57
C ALA A 52 -0.37 -3.56 -5.71
N LEU A 53 -0.65 -4.79 -6.16
CA LEU A 53 0.40 -5.77 -6.42
C LEU A 53 1.25 -5.37 -7.63
N GLY A 54 0.62 -4.84 -8.68
CA GLY A 54 1.33 -4.33 -9.85
C GLY A 54 2.26 -3.16 -9.51
N GLN A 55 1.84 -2.27 -8.59
CA GLN A 55 2.69 -1.21 -8.06
C GLN A 55 3.90 -1.77 -7.32
N ALA A 56 3.69 -2.75 -6.44
CA ALA A 56 4.78 -3.41 -5.72
C ALA A 56 5.78 -4.05 -6.68
N GLU A 57 5.30 -4.78 -7.69
CA GLU A 57 6.17 -5.40 -8.71
C GLU A 57 6.93 -4.37 -9.57
N ALA A 58 6.32 -3.23 -9.91
CA ALA A 58 6.99 -2.17 -10.65
C ALA A 58 8.14 -1.56 -9.83
N VAL A 59 7.90 -1.27 -8.54
CA VAL A 59 8.93 -0.79 -7.62
C VAL A 59 10.04 -1.84 -7.45
N ARG A 60 9.66 -3.10 -7.24
CA ARG A 60 10.58 -4.24 -7.12
C ARG A 60 11.48 -4.41 -8.34
N SER A 61 10.93 -4.15 -9.53
CA SER A 61 11.66 -4.17 -10.80
C SER A 61 12.51 -2.91 -11.03
N GLY A 62 12.53 -1.96 -10.09
CA GLY A 62 13.33 -0.75 -10.17
C GLY A 62 12.73 0.38 -11.01
N ALA A 63 11.41 0.38 -11.25
CA ALA A 63 10.76 1.43 -12.05
C ALA A 63 10.71 2.80 -11.33
N GLY A 64 10.83 2.83 -10.00
CA GLY A 64 10.72 4.07 -9.24
C GLY A 64 10.40 3.84 -7.76
N ILE A 65 9.90 4.90 -7.12
CA ILE A 65 9.44 4.91 -5.72
C ILE A 65 7.92 4.83 -5.69
N GLY A 66 7.34 3.96 -4.86
CA GLY A 66 5.89 3.83 -4.72
C GLY A 66 5.43 3.76 -3.28
N ILE A 67 4.17 4.12 -3.05
CA ILE A 67 3.50 3.92 -1.77
C ILE A 67 2.99 2.48 -1.74
N LEU A 68 3.60 1.64 -0.91
CA LEU A 68 3.32 0.20 -0.85
C LEU A 68 2.71 -0.19 0.50
N HIS A 69 1.86 -1.22 0.47
CA HIS A 69 1.38 -1.85 1.70
C HIS A 69 2.53 -2.61 2.36
N THR A 70 2.82 -2.31 3.63
CA THR A 70 3.95 -2.91 4.36
C THR A 70 3.88 -4.43 4.39
N PHE A 71 2.69 -5.02 4.52
CA PHE A 71 2.53 -6.49 4.52
C PHE A 71 2.88 -7.14 3.18
N VAL A 72 2.80 -6.41 2.05
CA VAL A 72 3.29 -6.87 0.74
C VAL A 72 4.79 -6.63 0.64
N ALA A 73 5.26 -5.43 0.98
CA ALA A 73 6.67 -5.06 0.85
C ALA A 73 7.60 -5.94 1.71
N ARG A 74 7.14 -6.40 2.88
CA ARG A 74 7.88 -7.31 3.78
C ARG A 74 8.31 -8.61 3.11
N SER A 75 7.60 -9.09 2.08
CA SER A 75 7.97 -10.31 1.37
C SER A 75 8.96 -10.07 0.22
N MET A 76 9.41 -8.83 0.02
CA MET A 76 10.28 -8.40 -1.09
C MET A 76 11.58 -7.81 -0.51
N PRO A 77 12.56 -8.66 -0.11
CA PRO A 77 13.79 -8.22 0.58
C PRO A 77 14.67 -7.25 -0.23
N GLU A 78 14.47 -7.17 -1.54
CA GLU A 78 15.13 -6.22 -2.43
C GLU A 78 14.60 -4.78 -2.33
N LEU A 79 13.44 -4.58 -1.70
CA LEU A 79 12.88 -3.25 -1.50
C LEU A 79 13.59 -2.51 -0.38
N VAL A 80 13.84 -1.23 -0.61
CA VAL A 80 14.44 -0.32 0.37
C VAL A 80 13.38 0.67 0.83
N ALA A 81 13.20 0.78 2.14
CA ALA A 81 12.29 1.74 2.74
C ALA A 81 12.81 3.17 2.57
N VAL A 82 11.88 4.10 2.31
CA VAL A 82 12.14 5.54 2.12
C VAL A 82 11.56 6.26 3.34
N ASP A 83 12.34 6.30 4.43
CA ASP A 83 11.89 6.73 5.77
C ASP A 83 11.91 8.25 5.97
N ILE A 84 11.34 8.99 5.01
CA ILE A 84 11.26 10.47 5.02
C ILE A 84 9.88 11.00 5.40
N VAL A 85 8.88 10.12 5.47
CA VAL A 85 7.51 10.42 5.92
C VAL A 85 7.03 9.30 6.83
N ALA A 86 6.19 9.64 7.81
CA ALA A 86 5.55 8.66 8.66
C ALA A 86 4.67 7.67 7.85
N PRO A 87 4.65 6.38 8.20
CA PRO A 87 3.79 5.42 7.54
C PRO A 87 2.31 5.73 7.82
N ILE A 88 1.49 5.54 6.80
CA ILE A 88 0.04 5.64 6.93
C ILE A 88 -0.52 4.41 7.63
N ARG A 89 -1.33 4.62 8.66
CA ARG A 89 -2.04 3.55 9.37
C ARG A 89 -3.50 3.49 8.90
N ARG A 90 -3.96 2.27 8.60
CA ARG A 90 -5.35 1.97 8.21
C ARG A 90 -5.86 0.75 8.96
N ALA A 91 -7.17 0.72 9.15
CA ALA A 91 -7.88 -0.42 9.70
C ALA A 91 -8.66 -1.13 8.59
N TYR A 92 -8.55 -2.46 8.53
CA TYR A 92 -9.38 -3.29 7.67
C TYR A 92 -10.54 -3.85 8.48
N TRP A 93 -11.75 -3.72 7.94
CA TRP A 93 -12.97 -4.21 8.57
C TRP A 93 -13.55 -5.33 7.74
N LEU A 94 -13.90 -6.43 8.41
CA LEU A 94 -14.75 -7.45 7.81
C LEU A 94 -16.21 -7.09 8.08
N VAL A 95 -16.94 -6.74 7.02
CA VAL A 95 -18.31 -6.23 7.11
C VAL A 95 -19.28 -7.20 6.45
N TYR A 96 -20.42 -7.43 7.08
CA TYR A 96 -21.57 -8.11 6.51
C TYR A 96 -22.85 -7.48 7.05
N HIS A 97 -23.95 -7.60 6.31
CA HIS A 97 -25.23 -7.02 6.72
C HIS A 97 -25.80 -7.74 7.97
N GLU A 98 -26.43 -7.01 8.90
CA GLU A 98 -26.94 -7.59 10.16
C GLU A 98 -27.92 -8.75 9.91
N SER A 99 -28.74 -8.68 8.85
CA SER A 99 -29.68 -9.74 8.51
C SER A 99 -29.02 -11.10 8.19
N VAL A 100 -27.75 -11.10 7.77
CA VAL A 100 -27.02 -12.34 7.49
C VAL A 100 -26.20 -12.84 8.68
N ARG A 101 -26.14 -12.08 9.77
CA ARG A 101 -25.45 -12.45 11.00
C ARG A 101 -25.89 -13.81 11.56
N PRO A 102 -27.18 -14.20 11.58
CA PRO A 102 -27.60 -15.50 12.10
C PRO A 102 -27.16 -16.68 11.21
N LEU A 103 -26.76 -16.43 9.96
CA LEU A 103 -26.44 -17.50 9.02
C LEU A 103 -25.10 -18.16 9.37
N ARG A 104 -25.16 -19.44 9.73
CA ARG A 104 -23.98 -20.19 10.17
C ARG A 104 -22.82 -20.16 9.18
N ARG A 105 -23.10 -20.23 7.88
CA ARG A 105 -22.07 -20.16 6.81
C ARG A 105 -21.31 -18.83 6.82
N VAL A 106 -21.98 -17.71 7.09
CA VAL A 106 -21.35 -16.38 7.19
C VAL A 106 -20.45 -16.33 8.40
N GLN A 107 -20.94 -16.79 9.55
CA GLN A 107 -20.17 -16.83 10.79
C GLN A 107 -18.92 -17.71 10.70
N ILE A 108 -19.00 -18.85 9.99
CA ILE A 108 -17.85 -19.74 9.77
C ILE A 108 -16.75 -19.03 8.98
N VAL A 109 -17.09 -18.44 7.83
CA VAL A 109 -16.12 -17.75 6.98
C VAL A 109 -15.55 -16.53 7.70
N ALA A 110 -16.40 -15.73 8.36
CA ALA A 110 -15.95 -14.57 9.09
C ALA A 110 -14.98 -14.94 10.23
N SER A 111 -15.33 -15.95 11.02
CA SER A 111 -14.45 -16.45 12.09
C SER A 111 -13.13 -16.99 11.53
N PHE A 112 -13.15 -17.66 10.37
CA PHE A 112 -11.95 -18.15 9.72
C PHE A 112 -11.03 -16.99 9.30
N ILE A 113 -11.57 -15.99 8.60
CA ILE A 113 -10.81 -14.81 8.16
C ILE A 113 -10.22 -14.07 9.37
N THR A 114 -11.03 -13.80 10.41
CA THR A 114 -10.55 -13.14 11.63
C THR A 114 -9.41 -13.92 12.28
N LYS A 115 -9.55 -15.24 12.45
CA LYS A 115 -8.48 -16.07 13.04
C LYS A 115 -7.22 -16.09 12.18
N ALA A 116 -7.35 -16.07 10.86
CA ALA A 116 -6.21 -16.01 9.95
C ALA A 116 -5.47 -14.68 10.10
N VAL A 117 -6.18 -13.55 10.08
CA VAL A 117 -5.59 -12.21 10.24
C VAL A 117 -4.94 -12.05 11.62
N GLU A 118 -5.58 -12.53 12.69
CA GLU A 118 -5.00 -12.48 14.04
C GLU A 118 -3.70 -13.30 14.17
N ARG A 119 -3.63 -14.48 13.54
CA ARG A 119 -2.39 -15.27 13.51
C ARG A 119 -1.26 -14.54 12.79
N GLU A 120 -1.59 -13.86 11.69
CA GLU A 120 -0.63 -13.12 10.86
C GLU A 120 -0.49 -11.65 11.30
N ARG A 121 -0.97 -11.27 12.49
CA ARG A 121 -1.05 -9.86 12.93
C ARG A 121 0.29 -9.13 12.80
N GLY A 122 1.40 -9.83 13.02
CA GLY A 122 2.77 -9.30 12.88
C GLY A 122 3.10 -8.74 11.48
N LEU A 123 2.41 -9.19 10.43
CA LEU A 123 2.58 -8.66 9.07
C LEU A 123 1.95 -7.27 8.89
N PHE A 124 0.95 -6.93 9.69
CA PHE A 124 0.16 -5.70 9.59
C PHE A 124 0.62 -4.59 10.57
N VAL A 125 1.74 -4.79 11.28
CA VAL A 125 2.34 -3.85 12.26
C VAL A 125 3.44 -3.01 11.63
#